data_AF-A0A1S9P876-F1
#
_entry.id   AF-A0A1S9P876-F1
#
_cell.length_a   1.000
_cell.length_b   1.000
_cell.length_c   1.000
_cell.angle_alpha   90.00
_cell.angle_beta   90.00
_cell.angle_gamma   90.00
#
_symmetry.space_group_name_H-M   'P 1'
#
loop_
_entity.id
_entity.type
_entity.pdbx_description
1 polymer ?
#
loop_
_entity_poly.entity_id
_entity_poly.type
_entity_poly.pdbx_seq_one_letter_code
_entity_poly.pdbx_strand_id
1 'polypeptide(L)'
;MLELTAGQQSEKIIVTLTELTTLEAPHYLFVFTHVATKQVVAVVMGADESPYPDRYNQFDINTATYFAGMPVGEWHYTAYQQDNPTNTNPAFTAGEVEFGKMRLSSETDFEFTQYHQPATYKAYNG
;
A
#
# COMPACT_ATOMS: atom_id res chain seq x y z
N MET A 1 -4.32 -7.60 -4.24
CA MET A 1 -4.54 -6.50 -3.27
C MET A 1 -3.26 -6.34 -2.50
N LEU A 2 -2.70 -5.13 -2.47
CA LEU A 2 -1.49 -4.84 -1.70
C LEU A 2 -1.84 -4.74 -0.21
N GLU A 3 -0.97 -5.26 0.64
CA GLU A 3 -1.10 -5.18 2.10
C GLU A 3 0.18 -4.50 2.61
N LEU A 4 0.00 -3.35 3.27
CA LEU A 4 1.08 -2.55 3.84
C LEU A 4 0.77 -2.25 5.30
N THR A 5 1.80 -2.00 6.07
CA THR A 5 1.76 -1.63 7.48
C THR A 5 2.34 -0.23 7.62
N ALA A 6 1.60 0.69 8.24
CA ALA A 6 2.12 2.03 8.51
C ALA A 6 3.37 1.97 9.40
N GLY A 7 4.26 2.95 9.26
CA GLY A 7 5.42 3.09 10.15
C GLY A 7 6.66 2.23 9.80
N GLN A 8 6.61 1.44 8.72
CA GLN A 8 7.74 0.58 8.34
C GLN A 8 8.77 1.31 7.46
N GLN A 9 10.07 1.07 7.70
CA GLN A 9 11.15 1.66 6.90
C GLN A 9 11.32 1.00 5.52
N SER A 10 10.86 -0.25 5.38
CA SER A 10 10.86 -1.01 4.13
C SER A 10 9.73 -2.04 4.17
N GLU A 11 8.87 -1.99 3.16
CA GLU A 11 7.91 -3.02 2.81
C GLU A 11 8.00 -3.34 1.32
N LYS A 12 7.62 -4.55 0.94
CA LYS A 12 7.65 -5.01 -0.45
C LYS A 12 6.31 -4.82 -1.12
N ILE A 13 6.33 -4.19 -2.30
CA ILE A 13 5.21 -4.16 -3.25
C ILE A 13 5.54 -5.13 -4.38
N ILE A 14 4.62 -6.06 -4.67
CA ILE A 14 4.73 -7.05 -5.76
C ILE A 14 3.53 -6.88 -6.68
N VAL A 15 3.80 -6.66 -7.97
CA VAL A 15 2.83 -6.28 -9.01
C VAL A 15 3.25 -6.83 -10.37
N THR A 16 2.47 -6.64 -11.43
CA THR A 16 2.75 -7.16 -12.78
C THR A 16 2.65 -6.04 -13.82
N LEU A 17 3.56 -5.05 -13.74
CA LEU A 17 3.51 -3.83 -14.55
C LEU A 17 4.01 -4.07 -15.98
N THR A 18 5.02 -4.93 -16.13
CA THR A 18 5.71 -5.18 -17.40
C THR A 18 4.76 -5.57 -18.55
N GLU A 19 3.61 -6.19 -18.25
CA GLU A 19 2.64 -6.62 -19.26
C GLU A 19 2.02 -5.46 -20.06
N LEU A 20 1.92 -4.26 -19.47
CA LEU A 20 1.35 -3.06 -20.09
C LEU A 20 2.36 -1.93 -20.30
N THR A 21 3.60 -2.11 -19.86
CA THR A 21 4.69 -1.16 -20.10
C THR A 21 5.09 -1.12 -21.57
N THR A 22 5.26 0.08 -22.10
CA THR A 22 5.66 0.33 -23.49
C THR A 22 6.98 1.09 -23.62
N LEU A 23 7.44 1.75 -22.55
CA LEU A 23 8.75 2.41 -22.50
C LEU A 23 9.87 1.38 -22.32
N GLU A 24 10.99 1.56 -23.02
CA GLU A 24 12.18 0.67 -22.90
C GLU A 24 12.88 0.80 -21.54
N ALA A 25 12.85 1.99 -20.95
CA ALA A 25 13.46 2.30 -19.64
C ALA A 25 12.45 3.05 -18.75
N PRO A 26 11.42 2.36 -18.23
CA PRO A 26 10.35 2.98 -17.47
C PRO A 26 10.79 3.35 -16.04
N HIS A 27 10.24 4.46 -15.55
CA HIS A 27 10.06 4.71 -14.12
C HIS A 27 8.57 4.54 -13.79
N TYR A 28 8.25 4.05 -12.59
CA TYR A 28 6.87 3.80 -12.19
C TYR A 28 6.41 4.77 -11.11
N LEU A 29 5.34 5.52 -11.38
CA LEU A 29 4.64 6.36 -10.41
C LEU A 29 3.45 5.60 -9.85
N PHE A 30 3.43 5.38 -8.54
CA PHE A 30 2.28 4.86 -7.83
C PHE A 30 1.51 6.01 -7.18
N VAL A 31 0.21 6.08 -7.45
CA VAL A 31 -0.71 7.04 -6.84
C VAL A 31 -1.72 6.27 -6.01
N PHE A 32 -1.65 6.43 -4.69
CA PHE A 32 -2.57 5.85 -3.72
C PHE A 32 -3.62 6.89 -3.33
N THR A 33 -4.90 6.54 -3.38
CA THR A 33 -6.03 7.39 -2.96
C THR A 33 -6.86 6.68 -1.89
N HIS A 34 -6.96 7.27 -0.70
CA HIS A 34 -7.74 6.70 0.39
C HIS A 34 -9.23 6.69 0.03
N VAL A 35 -9.90 5.57 0.26
CA VAL A 35 -11.29 5.37 -0.20
C VAL A 35 -12.25 6.36 0.46
N ALA A 36 -12.10 6.62 1.77
CA ALA A 36 -13.02 7.46 2.52
C ALA A 36 -12.63 8.95 2.51
N THR A 37 -11.38 9.27 2.82
CA THR A 37 -10.92 10.67 3.00
C THR A 37 -10.44 11.33 1.71
N LYS A 38 -10.23 10.54 0.64
CA LYS A 38 -9.68 11.01 -0.65
C LYS A 38 -8.28 11.63 -0.55
N GLN A 39 -7.56 11.38 0.55
CA GLN A 39 -6.15 11.75 0.65
C GLN A 39 -5.33 10.97 -0.37
N VAL A 40 -4.30 11.62 -0.92
CA VAL A 40 -3.48 11.09 -2.00
C VAL A 40 -2.03 11.02 -1.55
N VAL A 41 -1.38 9.88 -1.85
CA VAL A 41 0.05 9.67 -1.71
C VAL A 41 0.60 9.28 -3.07
N ALA A 42 1.61 9.99 -3.56
CA ALA A 42 2.21 9.74 -4.87
C ALA A 42 3.72 9.45 -4.69
N VAL A 43 4.17 8.33 -5.23
CA VAL A 43 5.54 7.82 -5.03
C VAL A 43 6.10 7.33 -6.36
N VAL A 44 7.25 7.85 -6.77
CA VAL A 44 8.04 7.22 -7.83
C VAL A 44 8.86 6.10 -7.21
N MET A 45 8.66 4.89 -7.70
CA MET A 45 9.32 3.71 -7.16
C MET A 45 10.80 3.70 -7.54
N GLY A 46 11.60 3.07 -6.68
CA GLY A 46 13.00 2.79 -6.96
C GLY A 46 13.19 1.77 -8.09
N ALA A 47 14.41 1.27 -8.24
CA ALA A 47 14.69 0.19 -9.18
C ALA A 47 13.86 -1.05 -8.85
N ASP A 48 13.42 -1.76 -9.89
CA ASP A 48 12.78 -3.06 -9.75
C ASP A 48 13.80 -4.08 -9.20
N GLU A 49 13.45 -4.71 -8.08
CA GLU A 49 14.26 -5.70 -7.37
C GLU A 49 13.88 -7.14 -7.72
N SER A 50 12.96 -7.33 -8.68
CA SER A 50 12.50 -8.65 -9.05
C SER A 50 13.62 -9.48 -9.72
N PRO A 51 13.80 -10.76 -9.34
CA PRO A 51 14.68 -11.68 -10.07
C PRO A 51 14.15 -12.05 -11.46
N TYR A 52 12.86 -11.82 -11.73
CA TYR A 52 12.20 -12.18 -12.99
C TYR A 52 11.23 -11.07 -13.44
N PRO A 53 11.75 -9.92 -13.91
CA PRO A 53 10.96 -8.72 -14.24
C PRO A 53 9.91 -8.93 -15.36
N ASP A 54 10.10 -9.95 -16.20
CA ASP A 54 9.12 -10.34 -17.22
C ASP A 54 7.86 -11.01 -16.63
N ARG A 55 7.88 -11.38 -15.34
CA ARG A 55 6.75 -12.06 -14.66
C ARG A 55 6.12 -11.23 -13.56
N TYR A 56 6.92 -10.45 -12.85
CA TYR A 56 6.47 -9.57 -11.79
C TYR A 56 7.52 -8.49 -11.55
N ASN A 57 7.09 -7.36 -11.02
CA ASN A 57 7.98 -6.32 -10.52
C ASN A 57 7.91 -6.30 -9.00
N GLN A 58 9.03 -6.03 -8.35
CA GLN A 58 9.15 -5.93 -6.91
C GLN A 58 9.80 -4.60 -6.54
N PHE A 59 9.21 -3.89 -5.61
CA PHE A 59 9.73 -2.60 -5.16
C PHE A 59 9.76 -2.53 -3.64
N ASP A 60 10.70 -1.77 -3.11
CA ASP A 60 10.71 -1.33 -1.71
C ASP A 60 9.94 -0.01 -1.56
N ILE A 61 9.15 0.09 -0.49
CA ILE A 61 8.48 1.32 -0.07
C ILE A 61 8.72 1.59 1.41
N ASN A 62 9.05 2.85 1.74
CA ASN A 62 9.17 3.31 3.13
C ASN A 62 7.84 3.91 3.58
N THR A 63 6.98 3.10 4.19
CA THR A 63 5.66 3.54 4.65
C THR A 63 5.71 4.47 5.85
N ALA A 64 6.78 4.42 6.65
CA ALA A 64 7.06 5.39 7.71
C ALA A 64 7.20 6.82 7.18
N THR A 65 7.64 6.98 5.92
CA THR A 65 7.81 8.28 5.27
C THR A 65 6.57 8.65 4.46
N TYR A 66 6.16 7.79 3.52
CA TYR A 66 5.11 8.13 2.56
C TYR A 66 3.70 8.12 3.15
N PHE A 67 3.46 7.30 4.18
CA PHE A 67 2.16 7.20 4.84
C PHE A 67 2.18 7.80 6.25
N ALA A 68 3.18 8.63 6.58
CA ALA A 68 3.23 9.36 7.84
C ALA A 68 1.98 10.25 8.02
N GLY A 69 1.20 10.00 9.07
CA GLY A 69 -0.03 10.74 9.34
C GLY A 69 -1.18 10.49 8.34
N MET A 70 -1.04 9.49 7.47
CA MET A 70 -2.10 9.07 6.56
C MET A 70 -3.07 8.10 7.26
N PRO A 71 -4.35 8.07 6.89
CA PRO A 71 -5.33 7.19 7.49
C PRO A 71 -5.05 5.73 7.14
N VAL A 72 -5.10 4.87 8.15
CA VAL A 72 -5.20 3.41 7.95
C VAL A 72 -6.54 3.06 7.31
N GLY A 73 -6.59 1.92 6.61
CA GLY A 73 -7.81 1.45 5.95
C GLY A 73 -7.59 1.10 4.48
N GLU A 74 -8.65 1.26 3.68
CA GLU A 74 -8.65 0.90 2.26
C GLU A 74 -8.22 2.06 1.36
N TRP A 75 -7.38 1.75 0.38
CA TRP A 75 -6.86 2.65 -0.62
C TRP A 75 -7.04 2.04 -2.02
N HIS A 76 -7.30 2.88 -3.01
CA HIS A 76 -7.05 2.51 -4.41
C HIS A 76 -5.63 2.89 -4.77
N TYR A 77 -4.97 2.10 -5.61
CA TYR A 77 -3.72 2.52 -6.23
C TYR A 77 -3.84 2.47 -7.75
N THR A 78 -3.12 3.36 -8.40
CA THR A 78 -2.86 3.33 -9.84
C THR A 78 -1.38 3.47 -10.07
N ALA A 79 -0.80 2.59 -10.88
CA ALA A 79 0.59 2.65 -11.32
C ALA A 79 0.65 3.20 -12.75
N TYR A 80 1.54 4.15 -12.98
CA TYR A 80 1.80 4.78 -14.28
C TYR A 80 3.25 4.56 -14.69
N GLN A 81 3.49 4.36 -15.99
CA GLN A 81 4.82 4.42 -16.56
C GLN A 81 5.18 5.87 -16.95
N GLN A 82 6.44 6.24 -16.81
CA GLN A 82 6.96 7.55 -17.21
C GLN A 82 8.47 7.49 -17.52
N ASP A 83 8.98 8.51 -18.19
CA ASP A 83 10.40 8.70 -18.48
C ASP A 83 11.12 9.56 -17.42
N ASN A 84 10.38 10.18 -16.51
CA ASN A 84 10.90 11.05 -15.46
C ASN A 84 11.03 10.30 -14.12
N PRO A 85 12.24 10.20 -13.54
CA PRO A 85 12.48 9.48 -12.28
C PRO A 85 11.96 10.17 -11.01
N THR A 86 11.39 11.38 -11.12
CA THR A 86 11.01 12.20 -9.96
C THR A 86 9.62 12.84 -10.06
N ASN A 87 8.94 12.72 -11.22
CA ASN A 87 7.62 13.31 -11.38
C ASN A 87 6.57 12.54 -10.56
N THR A 88 5.86 13.28 -9.72
CA THR A 88 4.76 12.77 -8.87
C THR A 88 3.38 13.16 -9.39
N ASN A 89 3.29 13.85 -10.53
CA ASN A 89 2.02 14.25 -11.11
C ASN A 89 1.59 13.26 -12.21
N PRO A 90 0.48 12.52 -12.03
CA PRO A 90 0.00 11.54 -13.01
C PRO A 90 -0.35 12.15 -14.38
N ALA A 91 -0.65 13.46 -14.45
CA ALA A 91 -0.93 14.15 -15.71
C ALA A 91 0.29 14.26 -16.66
N PHE A 92 1.50 14.05 -16.14
CA PHE A 92 2.75 14.09 -16.90
C PHE A 92 3.40 12.70 -17.04
N THR A 93 2.59 11.64 -17.03
CA THR A 93 3.03 10.26 -17.25
C THR A 93 2.77 9.81 -18.68
N ALA A 94 3.39 8.70 -19.10
CA ALA A 94 3.22 8.12 -20.43
C ALA A 94 2.04 7.14 -20.52
N GLY A 95 1.39 6.82 -19.40
CA GLY A 95 0.16 6.01 -19.38
C GLY A 95 0.03 5.18 -18.11
N GLU A 96 -1.20 4.75 -17.83
CA GLU A 96 -1.52 3.79 -16.77
C GLU A 96 -1.07 2.38 -17.19
N VAL A 97 -0.47 1.64 -16.24
CA VAL A 97 -0.05 0.25 -16.41
C VAL A 97 -0.74 -0.71 -15.44
N GLU A 98 -1.29 -0.21 -14.33
CA GLU A 98 -2.04 -1.05 -13.40
C GLU A 98 -2.98 -0.21 -12.52
N PHE A 99 -4.12 -0.77 -12.14
CA PHE A 99 -5.01 -0.24 -11.11
C PHE A 99 -5.43 -1.36 -10.17
N GLY A 100 -5.49 -1.07 -8.87
CA GLY A 100 -5.91 -2.05 -7.87
C GLY A 100 -6.28 -1.46 -6.52
N LYS A 101 -6.34 -2.36 -5.53
CA LYS A 101 -6.64 -2.04 -4.13
C LYS A 101 -5.44 -2.30 -3.23
N MET A 102 -5.30 -1.46 -2.22
CA MET A 102 -4.31 -1.57 -1.16
C MET A 102 -5.00 -1.41 0.20
N ARG A 103 -4.53 -2.14 1.21
CA ARG A 103 -4.90 -1.93 2.60
C ARG A 103 -3.68 -1.49 3.40
N LEU A 104 -3.84 -0.39 4.13
CA LEU A 104 -2.85 0.11 5.07
C LEU A 104 -3.29 -0.24 6.49
N SER A 105 -2.55 -1.14 7.13
CA SER A 105 -2.77 -1.56 8.52
C SER A 105 -2.01 -0.65 9.49
N SER A 106 -2.46 -0.54 10.73
CA SER A 106 -1.74 0.17 11.78
C SER A 106 -0.47 -0.59 12.19
N GLU A 107 0.55 0.14 12.64
CA GLU A 107 1.78 -0.45 13.18
C GLU A 107 1.53 -1.25 14.46
N THR A 108 0.63 -0.75 15.31
CA THR A 108 0.19 -1.43 16.54
C THR A 108 -1.12 -2.16 16.28
N ASP A 109 -1.19 -3.42 16.72
CA ASP A 109 -2.46 -4.12 16.83
C ASP A 109 -3.38 -3.37 17.80
N PHE A 110 -4.67 -3.36 17.48
CA PHE A 110 -5.68 -2.77 18.33
C PHE A 110 -5.81 -3.57 19.63
N GLU A 111 -5.33 -3.01 20.74
CA GLU A 111 -5.62 -3.56 22.06
C GLU A 111 -6.98 -3.07 22.56
N PHE A 112 -7.83 -4.01 22.98
CA PHE A 112 -9.08 -3.70 23.66
C PHE A 112 -9.08 -4.28 25.07
N THR A 113 -9.61 -3.53 26.03
CA THR A 113 -9.81 -4.03 27.39
C THR A 113 -11.05 -4.91 27.43
N GLN A 114 -10.87 -6.23 27.56
CA GLN A 114 -11.99 -7.14 27.79
C GLN A 114 -12.39 -7.11 29.27
N TYR A 115 -13.61 -6.68 29.57
CA TYR A 115 -14.13 -6.73 30.94
C TYR A 115 -14.68 -8.14 31.22
N HIS A 116 -13.90 -8.98 31.92
CA HIS A 116 -14.34 -10.30 32.38
C HIS A 116 -14.70 -10.23 33.86
N GLN A 117 -15.99 -10.11 34.18
CA GLN A 117 -16.48 -10.28 35.56
C GLN A 117 -16.84 -11.75 35.79
N PRO A 118 -16.34 -12.39 36.86
CA PRO A 118 -16.81 -13.71 37.25
C PRO A 118 -18.30 -13.66 37.57
N ALA A 119 -19.13 -14.37 36.81
CA ALA A 119 -20.53 -14.56 37.16
C ALA A 119 -20.61 -15.55 38.35
N THR A 120 -21.07 -15.08 39.50
CA THR A 120 -21.37 -15.96 40.65
C THR A 120 -22.84 -16.32 40.62
N TYR A 121 -23.14 -17.60 40.46
CA TYR A 121 -24.50 -18.13 40.52
C TYR A 121 -24.74 -18.72 41.91
N LYS A 122 -25.84 -18.32 42.58
CA LYS A 122 -26.30 -19.01 43.79
C LYS A 122 -27.02 -20.29 43.34
N ALA A 123 -26.38 -21.44 43.54
CA ALA A 123 -27.06 -22.73 43.45
C ALA A 123 -27.83 -22.98 44.75
N TYR A 124 -29.13 -23.23 44.65
CA TYR A 124 -29.95 -23.74 45.76
C TYR A 124 -30.13 -25.24 45.53
N ASN A 125 -29.61 -26.08 46.42
CA ASN A 125 -29.93 -27.50 46.44
C ASN A 125 -31.39 -27.64 46.90
N GLY A 126 -32.22 -28.21 46.04
CA GLY A 126 -33.63 -28.52 46.34
C GLY A 126 -33.80 -29.55 47.46
#